data_AF-A0A538TBY5-F1
#
_entry.id   AF-A0A538TBY5-F1
#
_cell.length_a   1.000
_cell.length_b   1.000
_cell.length_c   1.000
_cell.angle_alpha   90.00
_cell.angle_beta   90.00
_cell.angle_gamma   90.00
#
_symmetry.space_group_name_H-M   'P 1'
#
loop_
_entity.id
_entity.type
_entity.pdbx_description
1 polymer ?
#
loop_
_entity_poly.entity_id
_entity_poly.type
_entity_poly.pdbx_seq_one_letter_code
_entity_poly.pdbx_strand_id
1 'polypeptide(L)'
;MGSLLRAIESPHDEIAVVAALRSPFFGLGDDAILEACLVRGRLDPLRPGPDGDDAGRALGRLGVWHEARNDEPVGASVRRIVAESSALALGSLRRDGKRLSLNLLKVADLARRHEAGGGTFRTFVRWLGQARLEEIEEPDAPLLESEERAVRIMTIHAAKGLEFPIVVLADLGRQIAPRESFVVDRNGER
;
A
#
# COMPACT_ATOMS: atom_id res chain seq x y z
N MET A 1 0.56 -3.05 -1.95
CA MET A 1 -0.71 -2.65 -2.59
C MET A 1 -0.55 -1.35 -3.39
N GLY A 2 -0.01 -0.27 -2.80
CA GLY A 2 0.18 1.00 -3.52
C GLY A 2 0.90 0.88 -4.87
N SER A 3 2.04 0.17 -4.93
CA SER A 3 2.76 -0.04 -6.20
C SER A 3 1.97 -0.85 -7.22
N LEU A 4 1.18 -1.84 -6.77
CA LEU A 4 0.30 -2.63 -7.64
C LEU A 4 -0.77 -1.74 -8.28
N LEU A 5 -1.47 -0.96 -7.47
CA LEU A 5 -2.51 -0.07 -7.99
C LEU A 5 -1.93 1.02 -8.91
N ARG A 6 -0.70 1.48 -8.64
CA ARG A 6 0.02 2.40 -9.53
C ARG A 6 0.41 1.74 -10.86
N ALA A 7 0.87 0.50 -10.84
CA ALA A 7 1.17 -0.26 -12.06
C ALA A 7 -0.09 -0.50 -12.91
N ILE A 8 -1.24 -0.74 -12.25
CA ILE A 8 -2.55 -0.88 -12.92
C ILE A 8 -3.03 0.47 -13.47
N GLU A 9 -2.83 1.57 -12.77
CA GLU A 9 -3.24 2.90 -13.25
C GLU A 9 -2.37 3.38 -14.42
N SER A 10 -1.05 3.20 -14.28
CA SER A 10 -0.01 3.64 -15.21
C SER A 10 0.92 2.46 -15.56
N PRO A 11 0.59 1.65 -16.59
CA PRO A 11 1.39 0.49 -16.99
C PRO A 11 2.77 0.87 -17.55
N HIS A 12 2.99 2.15 -17.87
CA HIS A 12 4.29 2.68 -18.30
C HIS A 12 5.19 3.12 -17.14
N ASP A 13 4.72 3.09 -15.89
CA ASP A 13 5.56 3.30 -14.71
C ASP A 13 6.36 2.04 -14.41
N GLU A 14 7.56 1.94 -14.99
CA GLU A 14 8.44 0.76 -14.87
C GLU A 14 8.78 0.42 -13.42
N ILE A 15 8.95 1.44 -12.57
CA ILE A 15 9.26 1.25 -11.15
C ILE A 15 8.05 0.62 -10.44
N ALA A 16 6.84 1.11 -10.72
CA ALA A 16 5.62 0.53 -10.16
C ALA A 16 5.39 -0.89 -10.66
N VAL A 17 5.62 -1.17 -11.95
CA VAL A 17 5.49 -2.52 -12.53
C VAL A 17 6.45 -3.49 -11.86
N VAL A 18 7.74 -3.18 -11.81
CA VAL A 18 8.75 -4.04 -11.15
C VAL A 18 8.41 -4.24 -9.67
N ALA A 19 8.04 -3.17 -8.97
CA ALA A 19 7.64 -3.27 -7.57
C ALA A 19 6.37 -4.12 -7.37
N ALA A 20 5.44 -4.11 -8.34
CA ALA A 20 4.27 -4.98 -8.32
C ALA A 20 4.68 -6.44 -8.53
N LEU A 21 5.48 -6.76 -9.55
CA LEU A 21 5.96 -8.13 -9.83
C LEU A 21 6.68 -8.76 -8.63
N ARG A 22 7.50 -7.96 -7.94
CA ARG A 22 8.28 -8.38 -6.77
C ARG A 22 7.44 -8.51 -5.49
N SER A 23 6.26 -7.91 -5.47
CA SER A 23 5.39 -7.87 -4.28
C SER A 23 4.71 -9.23 -4.03
N PRO A 24 4.14 -9.47 -2.84
CA PRO A 24 3.41 -10.70 -2.52
C PRO A 24 2.19 -11.01 -3.41
N PHE A 25 1.80 -10.10 -4.31
CA PHE A 25 0.73 -10.35 -5.27
C PHE A 25 1.17 -11.27 -6.42
N PHE A 26 2.46 -11.23 -6.79
CA PHE A 26 3.05 -12.08 -7.84
C PHE A 26 4.27 -12.88 -7.36
N GLY A 27 5.08 -12.30 -6.47
CA GLY A 27 6.16 -13.02 -5.77
C GLY A 27 7.39 -13.34 -6.62
N LEU A 28 7.64 -12.61 -7.70
CA LEU A 28 8.80 -12.86 -8.56
C LEU A 28 10.09 -12.43 -7.86
N GLY A 29 11.12 -13.27 -7.96
CA GLY A 29 12.49 -12.96 -7.54
C GLY A 29 13.17 -11.95 -8.46
N ASP A 30 14.22 -11.31 -7.96
CA ASP A 30 15.00 -10.32 -8.72
C ASP A 30 15.70 -10.95 -9.94
N ASP A 31 16.06 -12.22 -9.85
CA ASP A 31 16.59 -13.06 -10.93
C ASP A 31 15.56 -13.26 -12.05
N ALA A 32 14.34 -13.68 -11.72
CA ALA A 32 13.27 -13.89 -12.69
C ALA A 32 12.86 -12.57 -13.39
N ILE A 33 12.85 -11.46 -12.64
CA ILE A 33 12.59 -10.12 -13.20
C ILE A 33 13.73 -9.70 -14.15
N LEU A 34 14.99 -9.92 -13.75
CA LEU A 34 16.14 -9.62 -14.59
C LEU A 34 16.15 -10.42 -15.89
N GLU A 35 15.90 -11.73 -15.82
CA GLU A 35 15.79 -12.60 -16.99
C GLU A 35 14.69 -12.12 -17.94
N ALA A 36 13.52 -11.77 -17.39
CA ALA A 36 12.43 -11.22 -18.19
C ALA A 36 12.81 -9.91 -18.89
N CYS A 37 13.54 -9.01 -18.21
CA CYS A 37 14.07 -7.78 -18.80
C CYS A 37 15.06 -8.06 -19.92
N LEU A 38 15.94 -9.05 -19.76
CA LEU A 38 16.93 -9.41 -20.79
C LEU A 38 16.28 -9.96 -22.07
N VAL A 39 15.18 -10.71 -21.92
CA VAL A 39 14.46 -11.30 -23.07
C VAL A 39 13.51 -10.31 -23.73
N ARG A 40 12.79 -9.51 -22.93
CA ARG A 40 11.67 -8.66 -23.41
C ARG A 40 12.05 -7.18 -23.55
N GLY A 41 13.18 -6.76 -23.00
CA GLY A 41 13.50 -5.36 -22.80
C GLY A 41 12.63 -4.78 -21.68
N ARG A 42 11.83 -3.76 -22.00
CA ARG A 42 10.94 -3.13 -21.02
C ARG A 42 9.80 -4.07 -20.64
N LEU A 43 9.57 -4.23 -19.34
CA LEU A 43 8.43 -4.98 -18.81
C LEU A 43 7.16 -4.14 -18.94
N ASP A 44 6.41 -4.38 -20.01
CA ASP A 44 5.20 -3.62 -20.35
C ASP A 44 3.95 -4.50 -20.16
N PRO A 45 3.07 -4.19 -19.19
CA PRO A 45 1.81 -4.91 -18.99
C PRO A 45 0.89 -4.95 -20.21
N LEU A 46 0.99 -3.96 -21.12
CA LEU A 46 0.20 -3.92 -22.36
C LEU A 46 0.82 -4.77 -23.47
N ARG A 47 2.05 -5.25 -23.27
CA ARG A 47 2.79 -6.13 -24.18
C ARG A 47 3.52 -7.21 -23.38
N PRO A 48 2.77 -8.10 -22.68
CA PRO A 48 3.33 -9.03 -21.70
C PRO A 48 4.30 -10.08 -22.30
N GLY A 49 4.27 -10.24 -23.62
CA GLY A 49 4.95 -11.34 -24.30
C GLY A 49 4.20 -12.66 -24.10
N PRO A 50 4.80 -13.80 -24.46
CA PRO A 50 4.16 -15.10 -24.31
C PRO A 50 4.01 -15.50 -22.83
N ASP A 51 2.90 -16.17 -22.50
CA ASP A 51 2.56 -16.68 -21.15
C ASP A 51 3.43 -17.88 -20.69
N GLY A 52 4.57 -18.09 -21.32
CA GLY A 52 5.46 -19.23 -21.09
C GLY A 52 6.18 -19.20 -19.74
N ASP A 53 6.38 -18.02 -19.15
CA ASP A 53 7.04 -17.83 -17.85
C ASP A 53 6.18 -17.04 -16.85
N ASP A 54 6.64 -16.96 -15.60
CA ASP A 54 5.94 -16.27 -14.51
C ASP A 54 5.81 -14.77 -14.77
N ALA A 55 6.81 -14.15 -15.42
CA ALA A 55 6.80 -12.73 -15.74
C ALA A 55 5.74 -12.38 -16.78
N GLY A 56 5.62 -13.16 -17.86
CA GLY A 56 4.59 -13.00 -18.89
C GLY A 56 3.19 -13.11 -18.28
N ARG A 57 2.94 -14.15 -17.48
CA ARG A 57 1.65 -14.33 -16.79
C ARG A 57 1.32 -13.18 -15.83
N ALA A 58 2.31 -12.66 -15.11
CA ALA A 58 2.13 -11.56 -14.18
C ALA A 58 1.85 -10.23 -14.92
N LEU A 59 2.60 -9.94 -15.99
CA LEU A 59 2.38 -8.78 -16.85
C LEU A 59 1.02 -8.84 -17.54
N GLY A 60 0.64 -10.00 -18.08
CA GLY A 60 -0.67 -10.17 -18.73
C GLY A 60 -1.82 -9.90 -17.78
N ARG A 61 -1.69 -10.34 -16.52
CA ARG A 61 -2.69 -10.07 -15.48
C ARG A 61 -2.72 -8.59 -15.07
N LEU A 62 -1.57 -7.91 -15.00
CA LEU A 62 -1.54 -6.45 -14.84
C LEU A 62 -2.25 -5.74 -16.01
N GLY A 63 -2.07 -6.22 -17.24
CA GLY A 63 -2.76 -5.70 -18.43
C GLY A 63 -4.29 -5.89 -18.35
N VAL A 64 -4.75 -7.08 -18.00
CA VAL A 64 -6.20 -7.35 -17.79
C VAL A 64 -6.78 -6.46 -16.70
N TRP A 65 -6.09 -6.30 -15.57
CA TRP A 65 -6.53 -5.39 -14.52
C TRP A 65 -6.50 -3.93 -14.96
N HIS A 66 -5.51 -3.52 -15.76
CA HIS A 66 -5.47 -2.19 -16.35
C HIS A 66 -6.71 -1.96 -17.20
N GLU A 67 -7.03 -2.83 -18.14
CA GLU A 67 -8.20 -2.68 -19.01
C GLU A 67 -9.51 -2.56 -18.19
N ALA A 68 -9.71 -3.47 -17.23
CA ALA A 68 -10.95 -3.56 -16.45
C ALA A 68 -11.10 -2.53 -15.31
N ARG A 69 -10.08 -1.71 -14.99
CA ARG A 69 -10.05 -0.84 -13.79
C ARG A 69 -11.16 0.20 -13.69
N ASN A 70 -11.84 0.49 -14.81
CA ASN A 70 -12.93 1.48 -14.90
C ASN A 70 -14.27 0.84 -15.29
N ASP A 71 -14.32 -0.48 -15.48
CA ASP A 71 -15.54 -1.19 -15.86
C ASP A 71 -16.44 -1.46 -14.64
N GLU A 72 -15.86 -1.37 -13.45
CA GLU A 72 -16.54 -1.56 -12.18
C GLU A 72 -16.13 -0.49 -11.15
N PRO A 73 -16.95 -0.29 -10.10
CA PRO A 73 -16.62 0.55 -8.95
C PRO A 73 -15.20 0.35 -8.41
N VAL A 74 -14.53 1.41 -7.94
CA VAL A 74 -13.12 1.34 -7.49
C VAL A 74 -12.96 0.32 -6.36
N GLY A 75 -13.91 0.32 -5.41
CA GLY A 75 -13.93 -0.64 -4.32
C GLY A 75 -14.14 -2.09 -4.80
N ALA A 76 -14.91 -2.30 -5.87
CA ALA A 76 -15.10 -3.61 -6.48
C ALA A 76 -13.82 -4.08 -7.20
N SER A 77 -13.19 -3.20 -7.99
CA SER A 77 -11.89 -3.44 -8.62
C SER A 77 -10.83 -3.86 -7.62
N VAL A 78 -10.67 -3.11 -6.51
CA VAL A 78 -9.70 -3.45 -5.47
C VAL A 78 -10.00 -4.79 -4.82
N ARG A 79 -11.27 -5.09 -4.52
CA ARG A 79 -11.66 -6.41 -3.96
C ARG A 79 -11.35 -7.55 -4.92
N ARG A 80 -11.66 -7.38 -6.20
CA ARG A 80 -11.40 -8.37 -7.24
C ARG A 80 -9.90 -8.63 -7.38
N ILE A 81 -9.08 -7.58 -7.45
CA ILE A 81 -7.60 -7.70 -7.47
C ILE A 81 -7.10 -8.48 -6.26
N VAL A 82 -7.61 -8.18 -5.05
CA VAL A 82 -7.23 -8.91 -3.84
C VAL A 82 -7.61 -10.39 -3.92
N ALA A 83 -8.83 -10.69 -4.39
CA ALA A 83 -9.34 -12.06 -4.50
C ALA A 83 -8.63 -12.89 -5.58
N GLU A 84 -8.30 -12.29 -6.72
CA GLU A 84 -7.59 -12.94 -7.83
C GLU A 84 -6.08 -13.04 -7.60
N SER A 85 -5.55 -12.31 -6.62
CA SER A 85 -4.14 -12.35 -6.26
C SER A 85 -3.80 -13.51 -5.33
N SER A 86 -2.55 -13.98 -5.40
CA SER A 86 -2.03 -14.94 -4.43
C SER A 86 -1.75 -14.32 -3.05
N ALA A 87 -1.95 -13.02 -2.87
CA ALA A 87 -1.52 -12.29 -1.67
C ALA A 87 -2.23 -12.76 -0.39
N LEU A 88 -3.51 -13.14 -0.47
CA LEU A 88 -4.24 -13.68 0.68
C LEU A 88 -3.77 -15.10 1.04
N ALA A 89 -3.56 -15.95 0.03
CA ALA A 89 -3.08 -17.32 0.22
C ALA A 89 -1.64 -17.34 0.78
N LEU A 90 -0.73 -16.56 0.18
CA LEU A 90 0.65 -16.41 0.64
C LEU A 90 0.74 -15.69 1.98
N GLY A 91 -0.15 -14.73 2.22
CA GLY A 91 -0.31 -14.07 3.51
C GLY A 91 -0.60 -15.08 4.60
N SER A 92 -1.60 -15.93 4.40
CA SER A 92 -2.07 -16.92 5.39
C SER A 92 -1.00 -17.93 5.83
N LEU A 93 0.05 -18.14 5.03
CA LEU A 93 1.19 -19.00 5.37
C LEU A 93 2.22 -18.32 6.29
N ARG A 94 2.14 -16.99 6.46
CA ARG A 94 3.06 -16.21 7.31
C ARG A 94 2.45 -15.97 8.68
N ARG A 95 3.29 -15.85 9.72
CA ARG A 95 2.85 -15.55 11.10
C ARG A 95 1.98 -14.28 11.19
N ASP A 96 2.25 -13.28 10.33
CA ASP A 96 1.48 -12.02 10.27
C ASP A 96 0.41 -12.00 9.15
N GLY A 97 0.03 -13.17 8.62
CA GLY A 97 -0.89 -13.29 7.48
C GLY A 97 -2.23 -12.61 7.67
N LYS A 98 -2.77 -12.72 8.89
CA LYS A 98 -4.01 -12.08 9.31
C LYS A 98 -3.94 -10.56 9.20
N ARG A 99 -2.79 -9.96 9.54
CA ARG A 99 -2.56 -8.51 9.41
C ARG A 99 -2.52 -8.10 7.94
N LEU A 100 -1.85 -8.87 7.08
CA LEU A 100 -1.86 -8.60 5.64
C LEU A 100 -3.28 -8.64 5.07
N SER A 101 -4.08 -9.67 5.39
CA SER A 101 -5.47 -9.75 4.91
C SER A 101 -6.33 -8.58 5.40
N LEU A 102 -6.20 -8.18 6.66
CA LEU A 102 -6.93 -7.02 7.20
C LEU A 102 -6.50 -5.72 6.51
N ASN A 103 -5.21 -5.53 6.26
CA ASN A 103 -4.71 -4.36 5.55
C ASN A 103 -5.20 -4.32 4.09
N LEU A 104 -5.29 -5.46 3.40
CA LEU A 104 -5.85 -5.53 2.05
C LEU A 104 -7.36 -5.20 2.03
N LEU A 105 -8.13 -5.74 2.98
CA LEU A 105 -9.55 -5.43 3.14
C LEU A 105 -9.78 -3.96 3.49
N LYS A 106 -8.91 -3.38 4.32
CA LYS A 106 -8.94 -1.94 4.66
C LYS A 106 -8.76 -1.07 3.41
N VAL A 107 -7.82 -1.42 2.52
CA VAL A 107 -7.63 -0.67 1.27
C VAL A 107 -8.88 -0.74 0.39
N ALA A 108 -9.58 -1.88 0.34
CA ALA A 108 -10.84 -2.00 -0.38
C ALA A 108 -11.97 -1.14 0.22
N ASP A 109 -12.04 -1.02 1.55
CA ASP A 109 -13.01 -0.12 2.19
C ASP A 109 -12.68 1.37 1.95
N LEU A 110 -11.40 1.74 2.01
CA LEU A 110 -10.95 3.09 1.67
C LEU A 110 -11.30 3.45 0.22
N ALA A 111 -11.12 2.51 -0.72
CA ALA A 111 -11.52 2.69 -2.11
C ALA A 111 -13.02 2.96 -2.25
N ARG A 112 -13.86 2.20 -1.54
CA ARG A 112 -15.32 2.39 -1.52
C ARG A 112 -15.72 3.75 -0.94
N ARG A 113 -15.06 4.20 0.14
CA ARG A 113 -15.32 5.53 0.73
C ARG A 113 -14.90 6.66 -0.20
N HIS A 114 -13.76 6.53 -0.87
CA HIS A 114 -13.26 7.49 -1.84
C HIS A 114 -14.21 7.63 -3.04
N GLU A 115 -14.77 6.53 -3.50
CA GLU A 115 -15.79 6.49 -4.55
C GLU A 115 -17.10 7.17 -4.14
N ALA A 116 -17.57 6.98 -2.90
CA ALA A 116 -18.78 7.66 -2.41
C ALA A 116 -18.66 9.20 -2.46
N GLY A 117 -17.43 9.72 -2.46
CA GLY A 117 -17.12 11.13 -2.70
C GLY A 117 -16.96 11.53 -4.18
N GLY A 118 -17.28 10.66 -5.14
CA GLY A 118 -17.11 10.88 -6.57
C GLY A 118 -15.71 10.56 -7.11
N GLY A 119 -14.90 9.82 -6.36
CA GLY A 119 -13.56 9.42 -6.78
C GLY A 119 -13.53 8.36 -7.88
N THR A 120 -12.50 8.39 -8.73
CA THR A 120 -12.21 7.38 -9.76
C THR A 120 -11.01 6.53 -9.35
N PHE A 121 -10.71 5.46 -10.08
CA PHE A 121 -9.53 4.62 -9.82
C PHE A 121 -8.26 5.48 -9.80
N ARG A 122 -8.08 6.36 -10.79
CA ARG A 122 -6.95 7.30 -10.87
C ARG A 122 -6.88 8.21 -9.65
N THR A 123 -7.99 8.83 -9.26
CA THR A 123 -7.94 9.76 -8.11
C THR A 123 -7.72 9.03 -6.79
N PHE A 124 -8.18 7.78 -6.67
CA PHE A 124 -7.89 6.92 -5.52
C PHE A 124 -6.41 6.55 -5.43
N VAL A 125 -5.78 6.12 -6.54
CA VAL A 125 -4.34 5.80 -6.57
C VAL A 125 -3.49 7.02 -6.22
N ARG A 126 -3.86 8.19 -6.74
CA ARG A 126 -3.20 9.47 -6.40
C ARG A 126 -3.35 9.78 -4.92
N TRP A 127 -4.57 9.72 -4.39
CA TRP A 127 -4.87 9.96 -2.97
C TRP A 127 -4.08 9.01 -2.07
N LEU A 128 -4.04 7.70 -2.38
CA LEU A 128 -3.28 6.71 -1.62
C LEU A 128 -1.78 7.00 -1.65
N GLY A 129 -1.27 7.51 -2.77
CA GLY A 129 0.12 7.98 -2.90
C GLY A 129 0.43 9.18 -2.02
N GLN A 130 -0.48 10.15 -1.94
CA GLN A 130 -0.33 11.34 -1.09
C GLN A 130 -0.45 11.00 0.39
N ALA A 131 -1.44 10.19 0.78
CA ALA A 131 -1.61 9.73 2.16
C ALA A 131 -0.37 9.00 2.70
N ARG A 132 0.38 8.29 1.83
CA ARG A 132 1.66 7.66 2.19
C ARG A 132 2.80 8.67 2.38
N LEU A 133 2.80 9.77 1.62
CA LEU A 133 3.84 10.80 1.68
C LEU A 133 3.62 11.77 2.84
N GLU A 134 2.36 12.05 3.18
CA GLU A 134 1.98 12.99 4.22
C GLU A 134 2.13 12.42 5.64
N GLU A 135 2.65 11.19 5.79
CA GLU A 135 2.65 10.45 7.07
C GLU A 135 1.32 10.63 7.81
N ILE A 136 0.19 10.61 7.09
CA ILE A 136 -1.09 10.46 7.74
C ILE A 136 -0.98 9.08 8.39
N GLU A 137 -0.68 9.07 9.69
CA GLU A 137 -0.64 7.90 10.56
C GLU A 137 -2.06 7.33 10.56
N GLU A 138 -2.43 6.66 9.49
CA GLU A 138 -3.64 5.88 9.43
C GLU A 138 -3.28 4.58 10.16
N PRO A 139 -3.73 4.40 11.42
CA PRO A 139 -3.31 3.26 12.23
C PRO A 139 -3.59 1.97 11.47
N ASP A 140 -2.67 1.01 11.51
CA ASP A 140 -2.88 -0.35 11.01
C ASP A 140 -4.28 -0.84 11.40
N ALA A 141 -4.94 -1.64 10.55
CA ALA A 141 -6.23 -2.20 10.89
C ALA A 141 -6.13 -2.84 12.29
N PRO A 142 -6.95 -2.42 13.27
CA PRO A 142 -6.84 -2.96 14.61
C PRO A 142 -7.04 -4.46 14.50
N LEU A 143 -6.00 -5.22 14.87
CA LEU A 143 -6.15 -6.62 15.20
C LEU A 143 -7.07 -6.62 16.42
N LEU A 144 -8.37 -6.80 16.19
CA LEU A 144 -9.31 -7.17 17.23
C LEU A 144 -8.97 -8.59 17.66
N GLU A 145 -7.93 -8.71 18.46
CA GLU A 145 -7.68 -9.84 19.34
C GLU A 145 -6.75 -9.35 20.45
N SER A 146 -7.36 -9.20 21.63
CA SER A 146 -6.77 -8.78 22.89
C SER A 146 -5.73 -9.77 23.48
N GLU A 147 -5.22 -10.74 22.70
CA GLU A 147 -4.48 -11.90 23.22
C GLU A 147 -3.16 -12.24 22.49
N GLU A 148 -2.66 -11.41 21.57
CA GLU A 148 -1.33 -11.66 21.01
C GLU A 148 -0.24 -11.13 21.95
N ARG A 149 0.68 -12.02 22.37
CA ARG A 149 1.90 -11.68 23.12
C ARG A 149 2.83 -10.80 22.26
N ALA A 150 2.54 -9.51 22.19
CA ALA A 150 3.25 -8.54 21.36
C ALA A 150 3.61 -7.27 22.13
N VAL A 151 4.66 -6.59 21.67
CA VAL A 151 5.02 -5.25 22.15
C VAL A 151 4.12 -4.22 21.46
N ARG A 152 3.47 -3.37 22.25
CA ARG A 152 2.63 -2.28 21.74
C ARG A 152 3.45 -0.99 21.62
N ILE A 153 3.62 -0.49 20.39
CA ILE A 153 4.21 0.82 20.13
C ILE A 153 3.07 1.82 19.97
N MET A 154 3.09 2.90 20.75
CA MET A 154 2.07 3.96 20.71
C MET A 154 2.68 5.29 21.13
N THR A 155 2.00 6.39 20.79
CA THR A 155 2.37 7.72 21.27
C THR A 155 1.98 7.91 22.74
N ILE A 156 2.68 8.80 23.45
CA ILE A 156 2.35 9.16 24.85
C ILE A 156 0.89 9.66 24.96
N HIS A 157 0.37 10.31 23.91
CA HIS A 157 -1.01 10.76 23.86
C HIS A 157 -2.01 9.61 23.80
N ALA A 158 -1.75 8.60 22.96
CA ALA A 158 -2.60 7.42 22.85
C ALA A 158 -2.55 6.53 24.11
N ALA A 159 -1.49 6.63 24.92
CA ALA A 159 -1.35 5.90 26.18
C ALA A 159 -2.12 6.51 27.37
N LYS A 160 -2.70 7.72 27.23
CA LYS A 160 -3.43 8.39 28.33
C LYS A 160 -4.61 7.54 28.80
N GLY A 161 -4.66 7.24 30.10
CA GLY A 161 -5.72 6.43 30.71
C GLY A 161 -5.56 4.92 30.51
N LEU A 162 -4.43 4.47 29.94
CA LEU A 162 -4.07 3.05 29.86
C LEU A 162 -2.98 2.74 30.90
N GLU A 163 -2.98 1.49 31.37
CA GLU A 163 -1.99 0.98 32.32
C GLU A 163 -1.29 -0.26 31.72
N PHE A 164 0.02 -0.36 31.93
CA PHE A 164 0.85 -1.47 31.43
C PHE A 164 1.83 -1.91 32.52
N PRO A 165 2.11 -3.23 32.64
CA PRO A 165 3.03 -3.73 33.65
C PRO A 165 4.49 -3.31 33.41
N ILE A 166 4.89 -3.13 32.14
CA ILE A 166 6.22 -2.65 31.74
C ILE A 166 6.04 -1.60 30.65
N VAL A 167 6.71 -0.45 30.79
CA VAL A 167 6.72 0.65 29.82
C VAL A 167 8.17 1.00 29.48
N VAL A 168 8.48 1.07 28.19
CA VAL A 168 9.78 1.55 27.68
C VAL A 168 9.54 2.88 26.97
N LEU A 169 10.16 3.95 27.46
CA LEU A 169 10.15 5.27 26.80
C LEU A 169 11.35 5.37 25.87
N ALA A 170 11.10 5.49 24.57
CA ALA A 170 12.14 5.68 23.56
C ALA A 170 12.43 7.17 23.34
N ASP A 171 13.65 7.49 22.88
CA ASP A 171 14.03 8.80 22.35
C ASP A 171 13.92 10.00 23.32
N LEU A 172 14.21 9.77 24.61
CA LEU A 172 14.18 10.81 25.65
C LEU A 172 15.21 11.93 25.45
N GLY A 173 16.22 11.71 24.61
CA GLY A 173 17.26 12.70 24.29
C GLY A 173 16.89 13.64 23.13
N ARG A 174 15.74 13.44 22.48
CA ARG A 174 15.34 14.24 21.34
C ARG A 174 15.00 15.67 21.76
N GLN A 175 15.77 16.62 21.23
CA GLN A 175 15.42 18.03 21.31
C GLN A 175 14.18 18.27 20.45
N ILE A 176 13.06 18.60 21.08
CA ILE A 176 11.86 19.06 20.37
C ILE A 176 12.19 20.48 19.91
N ALA A 177 12.50 20.64 18.63
CA ALA A 177 12.66 21.97 18.05
C ALA A 177 11.41 22.80 18.38
N PRO A 178 11.55 24.04 18.91
CA PRO A 178 10.40 24.91 19.13
C PRO A 178 9.64 25.01 17.82
N ARG A 179 8.32 24.75 17.84
CA ARG A 179 7.47 25.10 16.70
C ARG A 179 7.69 26.59 16.46
N GLU A 180 8.19 26.96 15.29
CA GLU A 180 8.29 28.37 14.90
C GLU A 180 6.93 29.02 15.09
N SER A 181 6.79 29.82 16.14
CA SER A 181 5.61 30.63 16.38
C SER A 181 5.70 31.79 15.41
N PHE A 182 5.12 31.64 14.22
CA PHE A 182 4.85 32.79 13.36
C PHE A 182 3.80 33.65 14.05
N VAL A 183 4.26 34.63 14.83
CA VAL A 183 3.42 35.77 15.20
C VAL A 183 3.38 36.65 13.97
N VAL A 184 2.31 36.54 13.19
CA VAL A 184 2.03 37.51 12.14
C VAL A 184 1.61 38.80 12.84
N ASP A 185 2.58 39.69 13.08
CA ASP A 185 2.28 41.06 13.42
C ASP A 185 1.57 41.71 12.22
N ARG A 186 0.42 42.33 12.48
CA ARG A 186 -0.36 43.05 11.48
C ARG A 186 0.34 44.31 10.96
N ASN A 187 1.49 44.68 11.53
CA ASN A 187 2.25 45.87 11.16
C ASN A 187 3.52 45.62 10.33
N GLY A 188 3.87 44.39 9.97
CA GLY A 188 4.79 44.12 8.86
C GLY A 188 6.21 44.73 8.98
N GLU A 189 6.80 44.82 10.17
CA GLU A 189 8.23 45.09 10.32
C GLU A 189 8.94 43.93 11.03
N ARG A 190 10.09 43.55 10.48
CA ARG A 190 10.86 42.34 10.80
C ARG A 190 11.55 42.41 12.15
#